data_AF-A0A5D0U0Q3-F1
#
_entry.id   AF-A0A5D0U0Q3-F1
#
_cell.length_a   1.000
_cell.length_b   1.000
_cell.length_c   1.000
_cell.angle_alpha   90.00
_cell.angle_beta   90.00
_cell.angle_gamma   90.00
#
_symmetry.space_group_name_H-M   'P 1'
#
loop_
_entity.id
_entity.type
_entity.pdbx_description
1 polymer ?
#
loop_
_entity_poly.entity_id
_entity_poly.type
_entity_poly.pdbx_seq_one_letter_code
_entity_poly.pdbx_strand_id
1 'polypeptide(L)'
;MKQGPRRDQFVDIRRAPRVQTPRASRAGSSGVFSVNCGTNEGQAHSNPDNVVAAPGVVNGAHHIHDYVGNLDTDAFSTDETLTAAGTTCTNGDKSAYFWPVLRLRSGQDDSERAGQSKVDGNVGSVVEPSSVKLQFLGNARGKVRAMPQFLRMATGDAKSATNGLTNANALWSCSGFQSRGFTDKYPLCPRGSQVLRVLNFAGCWDGQNTDSANHRTHVSFADKRTGQCPQGTVAIPQLRMTLSYRVPARALAFALDSFPEQGHDPVTDHGDFINVMGQRLMRQAVTAINSGRRR
;
A
#
# COMPACT_ATOMS: atom_id res chain seq x y z
N MET A 1 -15.19 -20.41 2.43
CA MET A 1 -15.39 -18.95 2.49
C MET A 1 -15.76 -18.53 3.90
N LYS A 2 -15.05 -17.55 4.46
CA LYS A 2 -15.38 -16.93 5.75
C LYS A 2 -16.37 -15.80 5.49
N GLN A 3 -17.50 -15.79 6.18
CA GLN A 3 -18.48 -14.72 6.03
C GLN A 3 -17.95 -13.41 6.63
N GLY A 4 -18.03 -12.31 5.87
CA GLY A 4 -17.68 -10.99 6.35
C GLY A 4 -17.85 -9.87 5.31
N PRO A 5 -17.55 -8.62 5.67
CA PRO A 5 -17.14 -8.17 7.00
C PRO A 5 -18.31 -8.23 8.00
N ARG A 6 -18.02 -8.02 9.28
CA ARG A 6 -18.98 -8.02 10.40
C ARG A 6 -19.18 -6.60 10.94
N ARG A 7 -20.32 -6.33 11.57
CA ARG A 7 -20.64 -4.99 12.09
C ARG A 7 -19.64 -4.48 13.14
N ASP A 8 -19.09 -5.36 13.97
CA ASP A 8 -18.11 -5.05 15.02
C ASP A 8 -16.72 -4.69 14.48
N GLN A 9 -16.48 -4.84 13.18
CA GLN A 9 -15.27 -4.38 12.51
C GLN A 9 -15.35 -2.91 12.09
N PHE A 10 -16.49 -2.25 12.23
CA PHE A 10 -16.70 -0.84 11.90
C PHE A 10 -16.79 0.00 13.16
N VAL A 11 -15.89 0.96 13.34
CA VAL A 11 -15.76 1.72 14.60
C VAL A 11 -15.57 3.20 14.31
N ASP A 12 -16.19 4.09 15.11
CA ASP A 12 -15.95 5.54 15.04
C ASP A 12 -14.46 5.83 15.19
N ILE A 13 -13.89 6.58 14.23
CA ILE A 13 -12.47 6.97 14.21
C ILE A 13 -12.00 7.67 15.49
N ARG A 14 -12.89 8.32 16.24
CA ARG A 14 -12.56 8.96 17.53
C ARG A 14 -12.08 7.95 18.57
N ARG A 15 -12.45 6.67 18.44
CA ARG A 15 -11.99 5.58 19.31
C ARG A 15 -10.65 4.97 18.89
N ALA A 16 -10.09 5.41 17.77
CA ALA A 16 -8.83 4.87 17.27
C ALA A 16 -7.63 5.25 18.16
N PRO A 17 -6.67 4.32 18.35
CA PRO A 17 -5.43 4.62 19.06
C PRO A 17 -4.60 5.66 18.29
N ARG A 18 -3.77 6.41 19.02
CA ARG A 18 -2.85 7.38 18.40
C ARG A 18 -1.77 6.64 17.61
N VAL A 19 -1.46 7.17 16.44
CA VAL A 19 -0.30 6.72 15.65
C VAL A 19 0.96 7.21 16.34
N GLN A 20 1.89 6.29 16.60
CA GLN A 20 3.20 6.63 17.13
C GLN A 20 4.12 7.05 15.98
N THR A 21 4.80 8.18 16.15
CA THR A 21 5.83 8.66 15.22
C THR A 21 7.12 8.90 15.99
N PRO A 22 8.24 8.26 15.61
CA PRO A 22 9.50 8.46 16.29
C PRO A 22 9.97 9.90 16.15
N ARG A 23 10.55 10.45 17.22
CA ARG A 23 11.14 11.79 17.19
C ARG A 23 12.41 11.76 16.32
N ALA A 24 12.47 12.61 15.31
CA ALA A 24 13.64 12.76 14.46
C ALA A 24 14.83 13.34 15.26
N SER A 25 16.02 12.76 15.05
CA SER A 25 17.29 13.30 15.52
C SER A 25 17.84 14.35 14.56
N ARG A 26 18.87 15.10 14.97
CA ARG A 26 19.61 16.01 14.08
C ARG A 26 20.29 15.29 12.90
N ALA A 27 20.64 14.01 13.09
CA ALA A 27 21.24 13.17 12.04
C ALA A 27 20.19 12.55 11.10
N GLY A 28 18.91 12.65 11.45
CA GLY A 28 17.81 12.14 10.65
C GLY A 28 17.69 12.81 9.27
N SER A 29 16.85 12.20 8.43
CA SER A 29 16.40 12.76 7.17
C SER A 29 14.92 13.09 7.29
N SER A 30 14.59 14.38 7.21
CA SER A 30 13.24 14.90 7.42
C SER A 30 12.55 15.33 6.12
N GLY A 31 13.25 15.27 5.00
CA GLY A 31 12.71 15.62 3.71
C GLY A 31 11.70 14.57 3.23
N VAL A 32 10.94 14.97 2.22
CA VAL A 32 9.90 14.15 1.60
C VAL A 32 10.01 14.29 0.10
N PHE A 33 9.97 13.17 -0.61
CA PHE A 33 9.86 13.16 -2.06
C PHE A 33 8.51 12.55 -2.45
N SER A 34 7.70 13.29 -3.19
CA SER A 34 6.35 12.88 -3.58
C SER A 34 6.31 12.50 -5.06
N VAL A 35 5.49 11.51 -5.37
CA VAL A 35 5.22 11.08 -6.75
C VAL A 35 3.72 11.21 -7.00
N ASN A 36 3.35 11.79 -8.14
CA ASN A 36 1.97 11.89 -8.59
C ASN A 36 1.77 10.97 -9.80
N CYS A 37 0.91 9.96 -9.64
CA CYS A 37 0.56 8.99 -10.69
C CYS A 37 -0.96 8.89 -10.91
N GLY A 38 -1.72 9.88 -10.44
CA GLY A 38 -3.19 9.85 -10.54
C GLY A 38 -3.85 8.86 -9.58
N THR A 39 -5.09 8.49 -9.89
CA THR A 39 -5.97 7.67 -9.03
C THR A 39 -6.36 6.33 -9.64
N ASN A 40 -5.76 5.97 -10.78
CA ASN A 40 -6.24 4.91 -11.66
C ASN A 40 -7.65 5.22 -12.21
N GLU A 41 -7.78 6.39 -12.84
CA GLU A 41 -9.06 6.91 -13.35
C GLU A 41 -9.75 5.89 -14.26
N GLY A 42 -11.02 5.60 -13.97
CA GLY A 42 -11.80 4.64 -14.74
C GLY A 42 -11.32 3.20 -14.62
N GLN A 43 -10.49 2.88 -13.61
CA GLN A 43 -9.89 1.55 -13.40
C GLN A 43 -9.08 1.08 -14.62
N ALA A 44 -8.38 2.03 -15.27
CA ALA A 44 -7.63 1.81 -16.49
C ALA A 44 -6.61 0.67 -16.39
N HIS A 45 -6.05 0.43 -15.19
CA HIS A 45 -5.19 -0.71 -14.94
C HIS A 45 -5.47 -1.35 -13.58
N SER A 46 -6.14 -2.49 -13.63
CA SER A 46 -6.46 -3.30 -12.45
C SER A 46 -6.62 -4.76 -12.86
N ASN A 47 -6.07 -5.69 -12.10
CA ASN A 47 -6.16 -7.15 -12.34
C ASN A 47 -6.09 -7.92 -11.00
N PRO A 48 -6.40 -9.23 -10.95
CA PRO A 48 -6.29 -10.03 -9.73
C PRO A 48 -4.92 -10.72 -9.56
N ASP A 49 -3.90 -10.27 -10.28
CA ASP A 49 -2.59 -10.91 -10.26
C ASP A 49 -1.75 -10.35 -9.11
N ASN A 50 -0.73 -11.09 -8.72
CA ASN A 50 0.26 -10.60 -7.76
C ASN A 50 1.66 -11.03 -8.20
N VAL A 51 2.30 -10.23 -9.05
CA VAL A 51 3.64 -10.52 -9.58
C VAL A 51 4.74 -10.50 -8.51
N VAL A 52 4.47 -9.92 -7.34
CA VAL A 52 5.41 -9.94 -6.20
C VAL A 52 5.30 -11.27 -5.46
N ALA A 53 4.10 -11.73 -5.11
CA ALA A 53 3.89 -12.91 -4.27
C ALA A 53 3.64 -14.22 -5.03
N ALA A 54 3.19 -14.14 -6.29
CA ALA A 54 2.82 -15.27 -7.13
C ALA A 54 3.11 -14.97 -8.62
N PRO A 55 4.38 -14.72 -8.99
CA PRO A 55 4.76 -14.48 -10.38
C PRO A 55 4.37 -15.67 -11.27
N GLY A 56 3.85 -15.38 -12.47
CA GLY A 56 3.38 -16.34 -13.46
C GLY A 56 1.97 -16.91 -13.20
N VAL A 57 1.28 -16.48 -12.13
CA VAL A 57 -0.03 -16.99 -11.75
C VAL A 57 -1.11 -15.95 -11.95
N VAL A 58 -1.93 -16.15 -12.98
CA VAL A 58 -3.15 -15.35 -13.21
C VAL A 58 -4.13 -15.57 -12.06
N ASN A 59 -4.78 -14.50 -11.62
CA ASN A 59 -5.67 -14.51 -10.45
C ASN A 59 -4.97 -14.98 -9.16
N GLY A 60 -3.64 -14.89 -9.05
CA GLY A 60 -2.89 -15.37 -7.88
C GLY A 60 -3.30 -14.72 -6.55
N ALA A 61 -3.98 -13.57 -6.59
CA ALA A 61 -4.47 -12.89 -5.40
C ALA A 61 -5.90 -13.30 -4.98
N HIS A 62 -6.73 -13.86 -5.87
CA HIS A 62 -8.18 -14.04 -5.69
C HIS A 62 -8.95 -12.76 -5.30
N HIS A 63 -8.33 -11.60 -5.48
CA HIS A 63 -8.93 -10.29 -5.30
C HIS A 63 -8.32 -9.30 -6.28
N ILE A 64 -9.06 -8.26 -6.60
CA ILE A 64 -8.58 -7.23 -7.52
C ILE A 64 -7.60 -6.28 -6.81
N HIS A 65 -6.50 -5.98 -7.49
CA HIS A 65 -5.66 -4.82 -7.22
C HIS A 65 -5.94 -3.67 -8.18
N ASP A 66 -5.88 -2.44 -7.66
CA ASP A 66 -5.71 -1.21 -8.46
C ASP A 66 -4.22 -0.87 -8.57
N TYR A 67 -3.82 -0.34 -9.73
CA TYR A 67 -2.44 0.04 -10.02
C TYR A 67 -2.33 1.52 -10.36
N VAL A 68 -1.25 2.14 -9.92
CA VAL A 68 -0.74 3.39 -10.50
C VAL A 68 0.76 3.26 -10.78
N GLY A 69 1.27 4.17 -11.58
CA GLY A 69 2.63 4.12 -12.14
C GLY A 69 2.69 3.23 -13.37
N ASN A 70 3.40 2.11 -13.27
CA ASN A 70 3.64 1.19 -14.37
C ASN A 70 2.35 0.73 -15.08
N LEU A 71 2.36 0.74 -16.41
CA LEU A 71 1.21 0.40 -17.25
C LEU A 71 1.14 -1.07 -17.69
N ASP A 72 2.15 -1.88 -17.35
CA ASP A 72 2.34 -3.23 -17.88
C ASP A 72 2.58 -4.25 -16.75
N THR A 73 1.94 -4.03 -15.59
CA THR A 73 2.08 -4.89 -14.40
C THR A 73 0.96 -5.91 -14.28
N ASP A 74 1.25 -7.16 -14.58
CA ASP A 74 0.35 -8.31 -14.47
C ASP A 74 1.12 -9.55 -14.00
N ALA A 75 0.48 -10.73 -14.03
CA ALA A 75 1.10 -11.99 -13.62
C ALA A 75 2.43 -12.31 -14.33
N PHE A 76 2.65 -11.81 -15.55
CA PHE A 76 3.77 -12.20 -16.42
C PHE A 76 4.83 -11.12 -16.57
N SER A 77 4.67 -9.96 -15.91
CA SER A 77 5.66 -8.89 -16.00
C SER A 77 7.04 -9.33 -15.52
N THR A 78 8.06 -8.91 -16.26
CA THR A 78 9.47 -9.12 -15.92
C THR A 78 10.15 -7.77 -15.69
N ASP A 79 11.40 -7.79 -15.20
CA ASP A 79 12.18 -6.55 -15.04
C ASP A 79 12.33 -5.80 -16.39
N GLU A 80 12.41 -6.55 -17.50
CA GLU A 80 12.48 -6.02 -18.86
C GLU A 80 11.16 -5.36 -19.28
N THR A 81 10.02 -6.04 -19.11
CA THR A 81 8.72 -5.49 -19.52
C THR A 81 8.36 -4.26 -18.68
N LEU A 82 8.59 -4.33 -17.36
CA LEU A 82 8.38 -3.20 -16.44
C LEU A 82 9.25 -2.00 -16.80
N THR A 83 10.50 -2.21 -17.24
CA THR A 83 11.38 -1.13 -17.67
C THR A 83 10.97 -0.54 -19.02
N ALA A 84 10.46 -1.37 -19.94
CA ALA A 84 9.98 -0.93 -21.24
C ALA A 84 8.65 -0.16 -21.16
N ALA A 85 7.80 -0.49 -20.18
CA ALA A 85 6.46 0.04 -20.01
C ALA A 85 6.37 1.58 -19.94
N GLY A 86 5.19 2.10 -20.29
CA GLY A 86 4.82 3.47 -19.98
C GLY A 86 4.50 3.65 -18.48
N THR A 87 4.16 4.88 -18.10
CA THR A 87 3.75 5.18 -16.72
C THR A 87 2.68 6.27 -16.67
N THR A 88 1.82 6.20 -15.66
CA THR A 88 0.89 7.28 -15.28
C THR A 88 1.57 8.37 -14.45
N CYS A 89 2.79 8.14 -13.94
CA CYS A 89 3.49 9.11 -13.09
C CYS A 89 4.02 10.32 -13.88
N THR A 90 3.70 11.53 -13.41
CA THR A 90 4.05 12.79 -14.10
C THR A 90 5.54 13.11 -14.13
N ASN A 91 6.35 12.40 -13.33
CA ASN A 91 7.80 12.57 -13.23
C ASN A 91 8.59 11.47 -13.96
N GLY A 92 7.91 10.59 -14.72
CA GLY A 92 8.53 9.48 -15.45
C GLY A 92 8.92 8.29 -14.58
N ASP A 93 8.46 8.22 -13.33
CA ASP A 93 8.63 7.04 -12.49
C ASP A 93 7.87 5.84 -13.06
N LYS A 94 8.58 4.76 -13.42
CA LYS A 94 7.97 3.54 -13.95
C LYS A 94 7.63 2.51 -12.87
N SER A 95 7.76 2.85 -11.59
CA SER A 95 7.48 1.92 -10.50
C SER A 95 6.02 1.46 -10.51
N ALA A 96 5.78 0.22 -10.09
CA ALA A 96 4.44 -0.30 -9.87
C ALA A 96 4.03 -0.05 -8.42
N TYR A 97 2.86 0.55 -8.22
CA TYR A 97 2.26 0.80 -6.91
C TYR A 97 0.85 0.22 -6.92
N PHE A 98 0.58 -0.77 -6.08
CA PHE A 98 -0.73 -1.43 -6.12
C PHE A 98 -1.24 -1.91 -4.77
N TRP A 99 -2.55 -2.06 -4.67
CA TRP A 99 -3.28 -2.36 -3.44
C TRP A 99 -4.63 -3.02 -3.76
N PRO A 100 -5.19 -3.84 -2.84
CA PRO A 100 -6.50 -4.45 -3.06
C PRO A 100 -7.57 -3.36 -3.07
N VAL A 101 -8.59 -3.53 -3.90
CA VAL A 101 -9.63 -2.52 -4.07
C VAL A 101 -10.60 -2.46 -2.89
N LEU A 102 -11.25 -1.31 -2.76
CA LEU A 102 -12.38 -1.13 -1.86
C LEU A 102 -13.67 -1.25 -2.68
N ARG A 103 -14.68 -1.94 -2.17
CA ARG A 103 -16.00 -2.05 -2.80
C ARG A 103 -17.09 -1.38 -2.00
N LEU A 104 -18.03 -0.75 -2.71
CA LEU A 104 -19.35 -0.44 -2.16
C LEU A 104 -20.22 -1.69 -2.26
N ARG A 105 -20.67 -2.19 -1.10
CA ARG A 105 -21.40 -3.47 -1.01
C ARG A 105 -22.78 -3.44 -1.64
N SER A 106 -23.39 -2.25 -1.76
CA SER A 106 -24.67 -2.07 -2.44
C SER A 106 -24.52 -1.81 -3.94
N GLY A 107 -23.30 -1.62 -4.43
CA GLY A 107 -23.05 -1.46 -5.85
C GLY A 107 -23.25 -2.76 -6.61
N GLN A 108 -23.44 -2.64 -7.91
CA GLN A 108 -23.47 -3.78 -8.83
C GLN A 108 -22.34 -3.60 -9.83
N ASP A 109 -21.74 -4.72 -10.21
CA ASP A 109 -20.72 -4.80 -11.25
C ASP A 109 -20.99 -6.09 -12.03
N ASP A 110 -21.38 -5.91 -13.28
CA ASP A 110 -21.75 -6.96 -14.23
C ASP A 110 -20.69 -7.16 -15.32
N SER A 111 -19.53 -6.50 -15.19
CA SER A 111 -18.38 -6.76 -16.05
C SER A 111 -17.93 -8.23 -15.97
N GLU A 112 -17.31 -8.74 -17.04
CA GLU A 112 -16.76 -10.10 -17.06
C GLU A 112 -15.78 -10.33 -15.90
N ARG A 113 -14.98 -9.32 -15.61
CA ARG A 113 -14.07 -9.26 -14.47
C ARG A 113 -14.77 -9.47 -13.12
N ALA A 114 -15.97 -8.91 -12.96
CA ALA A 114 -16.76 -9.10 -11.75
C ALA A 114 -17.26 -10.54 -11.61
N GLY A 115 -17.34 -11.31 -12.70
CA GLY A 115 -17.63 -12.74 -12.68
C GLY A 115 -16.65 -13.50 -11.80
N GLN A 116 -15.34 -13.37 -12.06
CA GLN A 116 -14.30 -13.99 -11.24
C GLN A 116 -14.32 -13.46 -9.80
N SER A 117 -14.44 -12.14 -9.62
CA SER A 117 -14.50 -11.54 -8.28
C SER A 117 -15.65 -12.10 -7.43
N LYS A 118 -16.82 -12.33 -8.03
CA LYS A 118 -17.99 -12.93 -7.35
C LYS A 118 -17.73 -14.36 -6.91
N VAL A 119 -17.05 -15.16 -7.74
CA VAL A 119 -16.62 -16.52 -7.37
C VAL A 119 -15.71 -16.49 -6.14
N ASP A 120 -14.83 -15.49 -6.07
CA ASP A 120 -13.93 -15.30 -4.94
C ASP A 120 -14.60 -14.60 -3.72
N GLY A 121 -15.90 -14.33 -3.78
CA GLY A 121 -16.68 -13.69 -2.71
C GLY A 121 -16.55 -12.16 -2.66
N ASN A 122 -15.82 -11.56 -3.58
CA ASN A 122 -15.65 -10.12 -3.72
C ASN A 122 -16.82 -9.51 -4.51
N VAL A 123 -17.84 -9.07 -3.78
CA VAL A 123 -19.11 -8.55 -4.34
C VAL A 123 -19.27 -7.05 -4.11
N GLY A 124 -20.01 -6.40 -5.01
CA GLY A 124 -20.21 -4.95 -5.00
C GLY A 124 -19.44 -4.26 -6.13
N SER A 125 -19.59 -2.94 -6.24
CA SER A 125 -18.85 -2.14 -7.22
C SER A 125 -17.53 -1.65 -6.63
N VAL A 126 -16.46 -1.72 -7.41
CA VAL A 126 -15.16 -1.14 -7.04
C VAL A 126 -15.27 0.38 -6.89
N VAL A 127 -14.60 0.93 -5.88
CA VAL A 127 -14.54 2.36 -5.59
C VAL A 127 -13.18 2.91 -6.04
N GLU A 128 -13.20 3.82 -7.00
CA GLU A 128 -11.99 4.55 -7.36
C GLU A 128 -11.54 5.44 -6.17
N PRO A 129 -10.24 5.43 -5.80
CA PRO A 129 -9.72 6.36 -4.82
C PRO A 129 -9.93 7.81 -5.29
N SER A 130 -10.49 8.67 -4.45
CA SER A 130 -10.58 10.10 -4.74
C SER A 130 -9.24 10.85 -4.67
N SER A 131 -8.21 10.22 -4.08
CA SER A 131 -6.83 10.69 -4.09
C SER A 131 -5.89 9.52 -3.74
N VAL A 132 -4.77 9.46 -4.45
CA VAL A 132 -3.62 8.62 -4.12
C VAL A 132 -2.43 9.52 -3.85
N LYS A 133 -1.81 9.37 -2.69
CA LYS A 133 -0.60 10.12 -2.33
C LYS A 133 0.56 9.16 -2.10
N LEU A 134 1.55 9.22 -2.99
CA LEU A 134 2.78 8.45 -2.88
C LEU A 134 3.88 9.34 -2.32
N GLN A 135 4.38 9.00 -1.15
CA GLN A 135 5.43 9.75 -0.48
C GLN A 135 6.58 8.85 -0.06
N PHE A 136 7.79 9.27 -0.39
CA PHE A 136 9.03 8.67 0.08
C PHE A 136 9.58 9.53 1.21
N LEU A 137 9.62 8.94 2.40
CA LEU A 137 9.99 9.58 3.66
C LEU A 137 11.42 9.22 4.05
N GLY A 138 12.05 10.09 4.84
CA GLY A 138 13.35 9.79 5.44
C GLY A 138 13.25 8.93 6.70
N ASN A 139 14.41 8.73 7.33
CA ASN A 139 14.56 7.98 8.57
C ASN A 139 14.83 8.92 9.76
N ALA A 140 14.27 8.59 10.92
CA ALA A 140 14.36 9.43 12.12
C ALA A 140 15.79 9.51 12.71
N ARG A 141 16.67 8.57 12.39
CA ARG A 141 18.00 8.43 13.01
C ARG A 141 19.15 8.69 12.05
N GLY A 142 18.96 8.49 10.74
CA GLY A 142 20.02 8.67 9.74
C GLY A 142 19.53 9.17 8.39
N LYS A 143 20.49 9.35 7.50
CA LYS A 143 20.26 9.60 6.07
C LYS A 143 19.87 8.30 5.37
N VAL A 144 19.02 8.41 4.37
CA VAL A 144 18.62 7.27 3.53
C VAL A 144 19.60 7.07 2.37
N ARG A 145 19.78 5.82 1.94
CA ARG A 145 20.50 5.43 0.73
C ARG A 145 19.51 5.17 -0.41
N ALA A 146 19.96 5.21 -1.66
CA ALA A 146 19.12 4.89 -2.80
C ALA A 146 18.59 3.44 -2.70
N MET A 147 17.31 3.25 -2.99
CA MET A 147 16.79 1.90 -3.25
C MET A 147 17.37 1.39 -4.56
N PRO A 148 17.81 0.12 -4.64
CA PRO A 148 18.14 -0.49 -5.92
C PRO A 148 16.90 -0.58 -6.80
N GLN A 149 17.09 -0.49 -8.12
CA GLN A 149 16.02 -0.80 -9.06
C GLN A 149 15.60 -2.27 -8.86
N PHE A 150 14.32 -2.53 -9.09
CA PHE A 150 13.63 -3.81 -8.90
C PHE A 150 13.56 -4.29 -7.44
N LEU A 151 13.79 -3.40 -6.47
CA LEU A 151 13.40 -3.67 -5.08
C LEU A 151 11.89 -3.92 -5.02
N ARG A 152 11.50 -5.13 -4.63
CA ARG A 152 10.11 -5.58 -4.49
C ARG A 152 9.73 -5.60 -3.02
N MET A 153 8.65 -4.95 -2.65
CA MET A 153 8.21 -4.91 -1.26
C MET A 153 6.70 -5.13 -1.17
N ALA A 154 6.30 -5.83 -0.12
CA ALA A 154 4.92 -5.90 0.34
C ALA A 154 4.81 -5.30 1.75
N THR A 155 3.68 -4.66 2.04
CA THR A 155 3.27 -4.26 3.40
C THR A 155 1.87 -4.79 3.70
N GLY A 156 1.54 -5.02 4.97
CA GLY A 156 0.32 -5.75 5.33
C GLY A 156 0.49 -7.26 5.15
N ASP A 157 -0.60 -8.01 5.18
CA ASP A 157 -0.64 -9.44 4.81
C ASP A 157 -2.08 -9.81 4.40
N ALA A 158 -2.25 -10.18 3.12
CA ALA A 158 -3.53 -10.56 2.56
C ALA A 158 -4.18 -11.78 3.26
N LYS A 159 -3.40 -12.56 4.03
CA LYS A 159 -3.84 -13.75 4.76
C LYS A 159 -3.77 -13.56 6.28
N SER A 160 -3.74 -12.32 6.79
CA SER A 160 -3.57 -12.05 8.22
C SER A 160 -4.62 -12.67 9.15
N ALA A 161 -5.84 -12.95 8.69
CA ALA A 161 -6.82 -13.67 9.52
C ALA A 161 -6.44 -15.14 9.75
N THR A 162 -5.56 -15.71 8.91
CA THR A 162 -5.00 -17.06 9.03
C THR A 162 -3.58 -17.05 9.60
N ASN A 163 -2.71 -16.17 9.10
CA ASN A 163 -1.30 -16.09 9.47
C ASN A 163 -1.04 -15.38 10.81
N GLY A 164 -2.05 -14.68 11.34
CA GLY A 164 -1.92 -13.81 12.50
C GLY A 164 -1.57 -12.36 12.13
N LEU A 165 -1.49 -11.52 13.17
CA LEU A 165 -1.45 -10.07 13.03
C LEU A 165 -0.04 -9.48 12.94
N THR A 166 1.02 -10.30 12.97
CA THR A 166 2.42 -9.84 12.95
C THR A 166 2.70 -8.91 11.77
N ASN A 167 2.11 -9.20 10.61
CA ASN A 167 2.30 -8.42 9.38
C ASN A 167 1.14 -7.45 9.09
N ALA A 168 0.12 -7.37 9.95
CA ALA A 168 -0.99 -6.43 9.80
C ALA A 168 -0.53 -4.99 10.07
N ASN A 169 0.02 -4.35 9.03
CA ASN A 169 0.68 -3.04 9.12
C ASN A 169 -0.08 -1.91 8.41
N ALA A 170 -1.14 -2.23 7.66
CA ALA A 170 -2.01 -1.23 7.06
C ALA A 170 -2.76 -0.45 8.15
N LEU A 171 -2.82 0.87 7.99
CA LEU A 171 -3.49 1.76 8.94
C LEU A 171 -4.73 2.38 8.29
N TRP A 172 -5.87 2.17 8.93
CA TRP A 172 -7.14 2.76 8.56
C TRP A 172 -7.43 4.01 9.38
N SER A 173 -7.70 5.14 8.73
CA SER A 173 -7.97 6.42 9.37
C SER A 173 -9.05 7.21 8.63
N CYS A 174 -9.24 8.47 8.99
CA CYS A 174 -10.10 9.41 8.29
C CYS A 174 -9.35 10.71 8.00
N SER A 175 -9.74 11.41 6.93
CA SER A 175 -9.23 12.77 6.68
C SER A 175 -9.63 13.69 7.84
N GLY A 176 -8.66 14.42 8.38
CA GLY A 176 -8.79 15.21 9.62
C GLY A 176 -8.43 14.44 10.90
N PHE A 177 -8.16 13.13 10.81
CA PHE A 177 -7.83 12.26 11.95
C PHE A 177 -6.51 11.50 11.78
N GLN A 178 -5.63 11.93 10.88
CA GLN A 178 -4.40 11.20 10.50
C GLN A 178 -3.42 10.94 11.66
N SER A 179 -3.59 11.56 12.82
CA SER A 179 -2.81 11.27 14.04
C SER A 179 -3.28 10.01 14.79
N ARG A 180 -4.33 9.33 14.32
CA ARG A 180 -4.90 8.11 14.89
C ARG A 180 -5.40 7.18 13.80
N GLY A 181 -5.50 5.90 14.08
CA GLY A 181 -6.04 4.93 13.14
C GLY A 181 -6.05 3.52 13.70
N PHE A 182 -6.75 2.62 13.03
CA PHE A 182 -6.86 1.22 13.39
C PHE A 182 -6.00 0.37 12.46
N THR A 183 -5.44 -0.71 12.98
CA THR A 183 -4.81 -1.76 12.15
C THR A 183 -5.75 -2.95 11.93
N ASP A 184 -6.92 -2.94 12.57
CA ASP A 184 -7.82 -4.08 12.70
C ASP A 184 -9.30 -3.72 12.59
N LYS A 185 -9.62 -2.47 12.23
CA LYS A 185 -11.00 -1.97 12.09
C LYS A 185 -11.14 -1.07 10.88
N TYR A 186 -12.30 -1.13 10.24
CA TYR A 186 -12.78 -0.11 9.32
C TYR A 186 -13.24 1.13 10.11
N PRO A 187 -12.82 2.34 9.72
CA PRO A 187 -13.19 3.55 10.43
C PRO A 187 -14.52 4.08 9.88
N LEU A 188 -15.43 4.42 10.78
CA LEU A 188 -16.60 5.23 10.46
C LEU A 188 -16.19 6.70 10.60
N CYS A 189 -16.07 7.37 9.46
CA CYS A 189 -15.59 8.76 9.39
C CYS A 189 -16.72 9.77 9.59
N PRO A 190 -16.45 10.93 10.23
CA PRO A 190 -17.42 12.02 10.31
C PRO A 190 -17.88 12.49 8.92
N ARG A 191 -19.06 13.10 8.86
CA ARG A 191 -19.59 13.66 7.61
C ARG A 191 -18.59 14.64 6.98
N GLY A 192 -18.35 14.49 5.68
CA GLY A 192 -17.37 15.31 4.93
C GLY A 192 -15.92 14.79 5.00
N SER A 193 -15.61 13.88 5.92
CA SER A 193 -14.32 13.18 5.94
C SER A 193 -14.33 11.97 5.00
N GLN A 194 -13.14 11.64 4.50
CA GLN A 194 -12.87 10.47 3.66
C GLN A 194 -12.25 9.36 4.51
N VAL A 195 -12.51 8.10 4.17
CA VAL A 195 -11.77 6.95 4.70
C VAL A 195 -10.37 6.99 4.10
N LEU A 196 -9.35 6.82 4.95
CA LEU A 196 -7.96 6.74 4.54
C LEU A 196 -7.41 5.34 4.79
N ARG A 197 -6.76 4.76 3.78
CA ARG A 197 -5.86 3.62 3.93
C ARG A 197 -4.43 4.12 3.81
N VAL A 198 -3.63 3.90 4.84
CA VAL A 198 -2.23 4.32 4.90
C VAL A 198 -1.36 3.08 4.94
N LEU A 199 -0.68 2.82 3.82
CA LEU A 199 0.20 1.67 3.62
C LEU A 199 1.64 2.16 3.72
N ASN A 200 2.25 1.95 4.89
CA ASN A 200 3.68 2.23 5.09
C ASN A 200 4.48 0.98 4.76
N PHE A 201 5.47 1.11 3.89
CA PHE A 201 6.40 0.05 3.58
C PHE A 201 7.57 0.05 4.57
N ALA A 202 8.33 -1.03 4.58
CA ALA A 202 9.60 -1.10 5.29
C ALA A 202 10.56 0.01 4.79
N GLY A 203 11.38 0.53 5.70
CA GLY A 203 12.31 1.64 5.44
C GLY A 203 13.77 1.29 5.70
N CYS A 204 14.05 0.02 5.99
CA CYS A 204 15.38 -0.51 6.26
C CYS A 204 15.62 -1.71 5.36
N TRP A 205 16.77 -1.77 4.70
CA TRP A 205 17.11 -2.75 3.68
C TRP A 205 18.40 -3.48 4.07
N ASP A 206 18.53 -4.76 3.75
CA ASP A 206 19.72 -5.56 4.07
C ASP A 206 21.00 -5.11 3.34
N GLY A 207 20.88 -4.22 2.35
CA GLY A 207 22.00 -3.66 1.61
C GLY A 207 22.43 -4.50 0.41
N GLN A 208 21.77 -5.63 0.14
CA GLN A 208 22.16 -6.60 -0.88
C GLN A 208 21.03 -7.01 -1.81
N ASN A 209 19.87 -7.42 -1.29
CA ASN A 209 18.88 -8.16 -2.07
C ASN A 209 17.71 -7.27 -2.54
N THR A 210 17.37 -7.33 -3.83
CA THR A 210 16.19 -6.65 -4.38
C THR A 210 14.89 -7.40 -4.10
N ASP A 211 14.99 -8.67 -3.73
CA ASP A 211 13.88 -9.51 -3.31
C ASP A 211 14.37 -10.66 -2.42
N SER A 212 13.46 -11.41 -1.81
CA SER A 212 13.73 -12.60 -1.00
C SER A 212 12.73 -13.70 -1.31
N ALA A 213 13.03 -14.95 -0.99
CA ALA A 213 12.14 -16.09 -1.29
C ALA A 213 10.71 -15.95 -0.71
N ASN A 214 10.51 -15.13 0.32
CA ASN A 214 9.19 -14.81 0.89
C ASN A 214 8.76 -13.34 0.66
N HIS A 215 9.50 -12.62 -0.19
CA HIS A 215 9.27 -11.23 -0.57
C HIS A 215 9.24 -10.22 0.60
N ARG A 216 9.81 -10.59 1.75
CA ARG A 216 9.70 -9.81 2.99
C ARG A 216 11.00 -9.67 3.77
N THR A 217 11.88 -10.67 3.79
CA THR A 217 13.01 -10.69 4.75
C THR A 217 14.18 -9.80 4.38
N HIS A 218 14.28 -9.34 3.13
CA HIS A 218 15.33 -8.42 2.68
C HIS A 218 15.08 -6.97 3.12
N VAL A 219 13.87 -6.66 3.63
CA VAL A 219 13.51 -5.35 4.17
C VAL A 219 12.88 -5.47 5.56
N SER A 220 12.98 -4.42 6.36
CA SER A 220 12.41 -4.37 7.70
C SER A 220 11.90 -2.99 8.08
N PHE A 221 10.94 -2.95 8.99
CA PHE A 221 10.51 -1.69 9.59
C PHE A 221 11.57 -1.21 10.59
N ALA A 222 11.80 0.11 10.61
CA ALA A 222 12.53 0.74 11.69
C ALA A 222 11.78 0.55 13.03
N ASP A 223 12.51 0.54 14.13
CA ASP A 223 11.93 0.46 15.47
C ASP A 223 10.88 1.57 15.67
N LYS A 224 9.65 1.20 16.07
CA LYS A 224 8.51 2.13 16.14
C LYS A 224 8.74 3.29 17.11
N ARG A 225 9.52 3.07 18.18
CA ARG A 225 9.76 4.07 19.23
C ARG A 225 10.92 5.00 18.88
N THR A 226 12.03 4.44 18.40
CA THR A 226 13.26 5.19 18.16
C THR A 226 13.40 5.64 16.71
N GLY A 227 12.87 4.89 15.75
CA GLY A 227 13.11 5.07 14.31
C GLY A 227 14.46 4.53 13.85
N GLN A 228 15.15 3.72 14.67
CA GLN A 228 16.41 3.09 14.33
C GLN A 228 16.17 1.88 13.42
N CYS A 229 16.97 1.75 12.36
CA CYS A 229 16.98 0.53 11.56
C CYS A 229 17.63 -0.63 12.33
N PRO A 230 17.11 -1.87 12.21
CA PRO A 230 17.74 -3.05 12.80
C PRO A 230 19.22 -3.20 12.40
N GLN A 231 20.01 -3.87 13.25
CA GLN A 231 21.41 -4.15 12.94
C GLN A 231 21.54 -4.93 11.63
N GLY A 232 22.56 -4.59 10.83
CA GLY A 232 22.78 -5.21 9.52
C GLY A 232 21.93 -4.63 8.38
N THR A 233 21.10 -3.62 8.67
CA THR A 233 20.30 -2.95 7.63
C THR A 233 20.69 -1.48 7.47
N VAL A 234 20.38 -0.92 6.30
CA VAL A 234 20.59 0.48 5.94
C VAL A 234 19.24 1.17 5.70
N ALA A 235 19.13 2.42 6.14
CA ALA A 235 17.92 3.20 5.87
C ALA A 235 17.78 3.49 4.37
N ILE A 236 16.59 3.29 3.83
CA ILE A 236 16.18 3.64 2.45
C ILE A 236 14.95 4.55 2.51
N PRO A 237 14.61 5.30 1.44
CA PRO A 237 13.36 6.05 1.38
C PRO A 237 12.16 5.16 1.72
N GLN A 238 11.44 5.49 2.79
CA GLN A 238 10.26 4.74 3.18
C GLN A 238 9.07 5.17 2.33
N LEU A 239 8.55 4.27 1.49
CA LEU A 239 7.32 4.51 0.77
C LEU A 239 6.12 4.51 1.74
N ARG A 240 5.28 5.54 1.60
CA ARG A 240 3.94 5.62 2.16
C ARG A 240 2.95 5.87 1.03
N MET A 241 2.01 4.95 0.86
CA MET A 241 0.81 5.19 0.08
C MET A 241 -0.30 5.67 1.02
N THR A 242 -0.98 6.75 0.67
CA THR A 242 -2.21 7.18 1.35
C THR A 242 -3.32 7.26 0.32
N LEU A 243 -4.29 6.36 0.45
CA LEU A 243 -5.43 6.19 -0.44
C LEU A 243 -6.66 6.78 0.26
N SER A 244 -7.39 7.65 -0.44
CA SER A 244 -8.53 8.36 0.16
C SER A 244 -9.82 8.01 -0.58
N TYR A 245 -10.83 7.55 0.16
CA TYR A 245 -12.09 7.07 -0.40
C TYR A 245 -13.29 7.82 0.18
N ARG A 246 -14.21 8.19 -0.71
CA ARG A 246 -15.54 8.71 -0.34
C ARG A 246 -16.51 7.53 -0.25
N VAL A 247 -16.68 6.98 0.94
CA VAL A 247 -17.62 5.89 1.21
C VAL A 247 -18.60 6.26 2.33
N PRO A 248 -19.80 5.68 2.37
CA PRO A 248 -20.75 5.94 3.45
C PRO A 248 -20.17 5.57 4.81
N ALA A 249 -20.34 6.45 5.79
CA ALA A 249 -19.99 6.20 7.19
C ALA A 249 -21.03 5.30 7.88
N ARG A 250 -21.25 4.10 7.31
CA ARG A 250 -22.23 3.12 7.77
C ARG A 250 -21.59 1.74 7.76
N ALA A 251 -21.74 1.00 8.86
CA ALA A 251 -21.23 -0.36 8.96
C ALA A 251 -21.76 -1.24 7.80
N LEU A 252 -20.89 -2.09 7.26
CA LEU A 252 -21.17 -2.97 6.12
C LEU A 252 -21.45 -2.25 4.78
N ALA A 253 -21.32 -0.93 4.69
CA ALA A 253 -21.54 -0.22 3.43
C ALA A 253 -20.40 -0.43 2.42
N PHE A 254 -19.20 -0.71 2.92
CA PHE A 254 -18.02 -0.97 2.13
C PHE A 254 -17.21 -2.13 2.71
N ALA A 255 -16.37 -2.74 1.88
CA ALA A 255 -15.44 -3.79 2.29
C ALA A 255 -14.18 -3.74 1.41
N LEU A 256 -13.06 -4.18 1.96
CA LEU A 256 -11.86 -4.46 1.18
C LEU A 256 -12.03 -5.76 0.40
N ASP A 257 -11.52 -5.86 -0.81
CA ASP A 257 -11.38 -7.17 -1.45
C ASP A 257 -10.32 -8.01 -0.72
N SER A 258 -10.57 -9.31 -0.63
CA SER A 258 -9.69 -10.24 0.06
C SER A 258 -9.88 -11.65 -0.47
N PHE A 259 -8.95 -12.54 -0.14
CA PHE A 259 -9.17 -13.99 -0.26
C PHE A 259 -10.49 -14.43 0.42
N PRO A 260 -11.23 -15.40 -0.15
CA PRO A 260 -12.50 -15.85 0.39
C PRO A 260 -12.44 -16.35 1.84
N GLU A 261 -11.31 -16.90 2.28
CA GLU A 261 -11.09 -17.42 3.64
C GLU A 261 -10.89 -16.29 4.67
N GLN A 262 -10.65 -15.07 4.22
CA GLN A 262 -10.29 -13.94 5.08
C GLN A 262 -11.51 -13.11 5.48
N GLY A 263 -12.57 -13.16 4.69
CA GLY A 263 -13.87 -12.56 5.00
C GLY A 263 -13.83 -11.04 5.05
N HIS A 264 -13.03 -10.41 4.19
CA HIS A 264 -12.88 -8.96 4.09
C HIS A 264 -12.48 -8.31 5.41
N ASP A 265 -11.69 -9.02 6.23
CA ASP A 265 -11.23 -8.53 7.53
C ASP A 265 -10.25 -7.36 7.30
N PRO A 266 -10.42 -6.18 7.91
CA PRO A 266 -9.56 -5.02 7.66
C PRO A 266 -8.07 -5.27 7.99
N VAL A 267 -7.76 -6.29 8.80
CA VAL A 267 -6.37 -6.73 9.05
C VAL A 267 -5.68 -7.29 7.80
N THR A 268 -6.44 -7.70 6.77
CA THR A 268 -5.88 -8.24 5.52
C THR A 268 -5.51 -7.16 4.51
N ASP A 269 -5.66 -5.89 4.88
CA ASP A 269 -5.23 -4.79 4.03
C ASP A 269 -3.71 -4.82 3.84
N HIS A 270 -3.29 -4.56 2.62
CA HIS A 270 -1.92 -4.68 2.16
C HIS A 270 -1.65 -3.75 0.97
N GLY A 271 -0.40 -3.68 0.57
CA GLY A 271 0.01 -3.07 -0.68
C GLY A 271 1.35 -3.60 -1.11
N ASP A 272 1.60 -3.49 -2.40
CA ASP A 272 2.78 -4.02 -3.05
C ASP A 272 3.43 -2.94 -3.90
N PHE A 273 4.74 -3.07 -4.06
CA PHE A 273 5.58 -2.08 -4.71
C PHE A 273 6.74 -2.74 -5.44
N ILE A 274 6.98 -2.29 -6.67
CA ILE A 274 8.18 -2.66 -7.44
C ILE A 274 8.87 -1.36 -7.85
N ASN A 275 10.08 -1.14 -7.33
CA ASN A 275 10.84 0.06 -7.63
C ASN A 275 11.41 0.01 -9.05
N VAL A 276 10.84 0.75 -9.99
CA VAL A 276 11.38 0.90 -11.36
C VAL A 276 11.80 2.37 -11.60
N MET A 277 12.04 3.13 -10.53
CA MET A 277 12.63 4.46 -10.66
C MET A 277 14.01 4.35 -11.31
N GLY A 278 14.19 5.08 -12.42
CA GLY A 278 15.51 5.24 -13.01
C GLY A 278 16.48 5.90 -12.02
N GLN A 279 17.77 5.56 -12.13
CA GLN A 279 18.78 5.99 -11.15
C GLN A 279 18.85 7.51 -10.93
N ARG A 280 18.60 8.32 -11.98
CA ARG A 280 18.55 9.78 -11.87
C ARG A 280 17.42 10.24 -10.95
N LEU A 281 16.23 9.66 -11.09
CA LEU A 281 15.06 9.99 -10.27
C LEU A 281 15.28 9.57 -8.81
N MET A 282 15.79 8.36 -8.60
CA MET A 282 16.11 7.86 -7.25
C MET A 282 17.17 8.74 -6.56
N ARG A 283 18.22 9.19 -7.27
CA ARG A 283 19.20 10.15 -6.73
C ARG A 283 18.55 11.48 -6.34
N GLN A 284 17.61 11.98 -7.13
CA GLN A 284 16.86 13.19 -6.79
C GLN A 284 16.00 13.00 -5.53
N ALA A 285 15.32 11.85 -5.41
CA ALA A 285 14.52 11.52 -4.24
C ALA A 285 15.38 11.49 -2.97
N VAL A 286 16.48 10.72 -2.99
CA VAL A 286 17.45 10.64 -1.87
C VAL A 286 18.00 12.02 -1.51
N THR A 287 18.37 12.83 -2.50
CA THR A 287 18.90 14.18 -2.26
C THR A 287 17.84 15.07 -1.59
N ALA A 288 16.59 15.07 -2.08
CA ALA A 288 15.51 15.84 -1.46
C ALA A 288 15.27 15.42 -0.01
N ILE A 289 15.17 14.11 0.24
CA ILE A 289 14.94 13.53 1.56
C ILE A 289 16.07 13.88 2.54
N ASN A 290 17.33 13.65 2.13
CA ASN A 290 18.49 13.86 2.99
C ASN A 290 18.78 15.34 3.27
N SER A 291 18.39 16.24 2.35
CA SER A 291 18.52 17.70 2.52
C SER A 291 17.36 18.35 3.26
N GLY A 292 16.35 17.58 3.70
CA GLY A 292 15.20 18.14 4.41
C GLY A 292 14.18 18.84 3.51
N ARG A 293 14.30 18.72 2.18
CA ARG A 293 13.39 19.36 1.23
C ARG A 293 12.10 18.58 1.06
N ARG A 294 11.01 19.29 0.79
CA ARG A 294 9.73 18.73 0.35
C ARG A 294 9.62 18.94 -1.15
N ARG A 295 9.60 17.85 -1.91
CA ARG A 295 9.47 17.83 -3.37
C ARG A 295 8.32 16.94 -3.78
#